data_AF-A0A432UXA0-F1
#
_entry.id   AF-A0A432UXA0-F1
#
_cell.length_a   1.000
_cell.length_b   1.000
_cell.length_c   1.000
_cell.angle_alpha   90.00
_cell.angle_beta   90.00
_cell.angle_gamma   90.00
#
_symmetry.space_group_name_H-M   'P 1'
#
loop_
_entity.id
_entity.type
_entity.pdbx_description
1 polymer ?
#
loop_
_entity_poly.entity_id
_entity_poly.type
_entity_poly.pdbx_seq_one_letter_code
_entity_poly.pdbx_strand_id
1 'polypeptide(L)'
;MKICGNMLAQQAGLLVFCLVLSCASPGDEHSSLKLLEKIPQTSLLSLNGNGKIVASLKPDQARIPASTFKIITAWLAIKHWGLEHRFYTDFYLDAYQNLWVKGYGDPFLISEEIDLMAQTLGSKGLTHIRGVGIDDQH
;
A
#
# COMPACT_ATOMS: atom_id res chain seq x y z
N MET A 1 5.84 -29.80 -66.53
CA MET A 1 6.36 -31.12 -66.10
C MET A 1 7.69 -30.89 -65.40
N LYS A 2 7.87 -31.52 -64.22
CA LYS A 2 9.02 -31.48 -63.29
C LYS A 2 9.18 -30.25 -62.37
N ILE A 3 8.66 -30.47 -61.17
CA ILE A 3 9.04 -29.83 -59.90
C ILE A 3 10.37 -30.45 -59.46
N CYS A 4 11.33 -29.64 -59.02
CA CYS A 4 12.51 -30.00 -58.23
C CYS A 4 12.99 -28.68 -57.59
N GLY A 5 13.06 -28.47 -56.27
CA GLY A 5 13.44 -29.37 -55.20
C GLY A 5 14.68 -28.75 -54.55
N ASN A 6 14.57 -28.32 -53.28
CA ASN A 6 15.64 -27.78 -52.41
C ASN A 6 15.85 -26.26 -52.35
N MET A 7 14.82 -25.50 -51.96
CA MET A 7 15.01 -24.18 -51.33
C MET A 7 14.28 -24.06 -49.98
N LEU A 8 14.16 -25.19 -49.26
CA LEU A 8 13.53 -25.26 -47.93
C LEU A 8 14.44 -25.85 -46.84
N ALA A 9 15.72 -26.11 -47.15
CA ALA A 9 16.65 -26.69 -46.18
C ALA A 9 17.55 -25.66 -45.45
N GLN A 10 17.53 -24.39 -45.84
CA GLN A 10 18.47 -23.38 -45.30
C GLN A 10 17.86 -22.39 -44.29
N GLN A 11 16.55 -22.48 -44.00
CA GLN A 11 15.90 -21.63 -42.98
C GLN A 11 15.38 -22.40 -41.75
N ALA A 12 15.46 -23.73 -41.76
CA ALA A 12 15.04 -24.56 -40.62
C ALA A 12 16.12 -24.70 -39.51
N GLY A 13 17.40 -24.48 -39.84
CA GLY A 13 18.51 -24.65 -38.89
C GLY A 13 18.68 -23.50 -37.88
N LEU A 14 18.24 -22.28 -38.21
CA LEU A 14 18.42 -21.11 -37.34
C LEU A 14 17.29 -20.94 -36.32
N LEU A 15 16.08 -21.43 -36.63
CA LEU A 15 14.91 -21.33 -35.76
C LEU A 15 14.88 -22.41 -34.65
N VAL A 16 15.58 -23.54 -34.83
CA VAL A 16 15.67 -24.58 -33.80
C VAL A 16 16.73 -24.25 -32.74
N PHE A 17 17.76 -23.47 -33.09
CA PHE A 17 18.82 -23.09 -32.13
C PHE A 17 18.35 -22.07 -31.08
N CYS A 18 17.35 -21.22 -31.40
CA CYS A 18 16.77 -20.29 -30.42
C CYS A 18 15.70 -20.91 -29.50
N LEU A 19 15.19 -22.11 -29.81
CA LEU A 19 14.17 -22.79 -29.01
C LEU A 19 14.75 -23.72 -27.92
N VAL A 20 16.07 -23.94 -27.90
CA VAL A 20 16.74 -24.82 -26.92
C VAL A 20 17.56 -24.03 -25.88
N LEU A 21 17.62 -22.69 -25.97
CA LEU A 21 18.32 -21.83 -24.99
C LEU A 21 17.40 -21.02 -24.05
N SER A 22 16.09 -21.23 -24.09
CA SER A 22 15.17 -20.67 -23.07
C SER A 22 14.82 -21.66 -21.95
N CYS A 23 15.44 -22.84 -21.92
CA CYS A 23 15.37 -23.73 -20.77
C CYS A 23 16.65 -23.60 -19.92
N ALA A 24 16.44 -23.21 -18.66
CA ALA A 24 17.39 -23.25 -17.54
C ALA A 24 18.19 -21.97 -17.24
N SER A 25 17.54 -21.04 -16.54
CA SER A 25 17.94 -20.89 -15.14
C SER A 25 16.70 -21.14 -14.28
N PRO A 26 16.52 -22.33 -13.67
CA PRO A 26 15.78 -22.37 -12.44
C PRO A 26 16.67 -21.61 -11.46
N GLY A 27 16.40 -20.31 -11.28
CA GLY A 27 16.89 -19.60 -10.13
C GLY A 27 16.53 -20.46 -8.92
N ASP A 28 17.56 -20.91 -8.22
CA ASP A 28 17.53 -21.97 -7.22
C ASP A 28 16.64 -21.55 -6.04
N GLU A 29 15.32 -21.65 -6.21
CA GLU A 29 14.29 -21.17 -5.27
C GLU A 29 14.46 -21.85 -3.89
N HIS A 30 14.97 -23.08 -3.90
CA HIS A 30 15.32 -23.84 -2.70
C HIS A 30 16.55 -23.29 -1.96
N SER A 31 17.49 -22.64 -2.63
CA SER A 31 18.70 -22.10 -1.99
C SER A 31 18.39 -20.89 -1.12
N SER A 32 17.51 -20.00 -1.60
CA SER A 32 17.08 -18.80 -0.88
C SER A 32 16.22 -19.14 0.35
N LEU A 33 15.32 -20.12 0.26
CA LEU A 33 14.51 -20.54 1.42
C LEU A 33 15.38 -21.15 2.53
N LYS A 34 16.39 -21.94 2.17
CA LYS A 34 17.39 -22.47 3.12
C LYS A 34 18.19 -21.36 3.81
N LEU A 35 18.39 -20.22 3.16
CA LEU A 35 19.03 -19.06 3.78
C LEU A 35 18.10 -18.40 4.80
N LEU A 36 16.80 -18.26 4.48
CA LEU A 36 15.80 -17.69 5.38
C LEU A 36 15.60 -18.51 6.66
N GLU A 37 15.74 -19.84 6.59
CA GLU A 37 15.69 -20.73 7.76
C GLU A 37 16.74 -20.40 8.83
N LYS A 38 17.89 -19.85 8.40
CA LYS A 38 18.99 -19.48 9.30
C LYS A 38 18.76 -18.14 10.00
N ILE A 39 17.83 -17.32 9.50
CA ILE A 39 17.51 -16.03 10.11
C ILE A 39 16.55 -16.26 11.29
N PRO A 40 16.92 -15.85 12.51
CA PRO A 40 16.05 -15.99 13.67
C PRO A 40 14.72 -15.27 13.48
N GLN A 41 13.65 -15.85 14.03
CA GLN A 41 12.30 -15.26 14.02
C GLN A 41 11.71 -14.98 12.61
N THR A 42 12.21 -15.66 11.58
CA THR A 42 11.64 -15.57 10.23
C THR A 42 10.45 -16.51 10.05
N SER A 43 9.42 -16.00 9.38
CA SER A 43 8.33 -16.78 8.81
C SER A 43 8.02 -16.26 7.41
N LEU A 44 7.58 -17.13 6.51
CA LEU A 44 7.20 -16.80 5.14
C LEU A 44 5.95 -17.59 4.76
N LEU A 45 5.02 -16.92 4.09
CA LEU A 45 3.93 -17.54 3.36
C LEU A 45 3.76 -16.76 2.06
N SER A 46 3.92 -17.44 0.93
CA SER A 46 3.74 -16.87 -0.40
C SER A 46 2.67 -17.64 -1.16
N LEU A 47 1.71 -16.91 -1.70
CA LEU A 47 0.60 -17.44 -2.50
C LEU A 47 0.71 -16.91 -3.93
N ASN A 48 0.29 -17.67 -4.92
CA ASN A 48 0.09 -17.15 -6.27
C ASN A 48 -1.23 -16.38 -6.39
N GLY A 49 -1.51 -15.79 -7.55
CA GLY A 49 -2.75 -15.05 -7.81
C GLY A 49 -4.05 -15.86 -7.66
N ASN A 50 -3.97 -17.18 -7.62
CA ASN A 50 -5.11 -18.08 -7.39
C ASN A 50 -5.21 -18.52 -5.92
N GLY A 51 -4.39 -17.96 -5.02
CA GLY A 51 -4.36 -18.30 -3.60
C GLY A 51 -3.67 -19.63 -3.26
N LYS A 52 -2.99 -20.28 -4.22
CA LYS A 52 -2.24 -21.51 -3.95
C LYS A 52 -0.88 -21.17 -3.35
N ILE A 53 -0.50 -21.90 -2.29
CA ILE A 53 0.82 -21.78 -1.66
C ILE A 53 1.92 -22.14 -2.68
N VAL A 54 2.87 -21.22 -2.84
CA VAL A 54 4.08 -21.37 -3.66
C VAL A 54 5.30 -21.62 -2.78
N ALA A 55 5.38 -20.95 -1.63
CA ALA A 55 6.45 -21.18 -0.65
C ALA A 55 5.94 -20.93 0.78
N SER A 56 6.49 -21.66 1.75
CA SER A 56 6.15 -21.49 3.17
C SER A 56 7.32 -21.83 4.08
N LEU A 57 7.49 -21.05 5.14
CA LEU A 57 8.43 -21.29 6.24
C LEU A 57 7.75 -20.88 7.55
N LYS A 58 7.47 -21.85 8.44
CA LYS A 58 6.83 -21.63 9.75
C LYS A 58 5.60 -20.68 9.66
N PRO A 59 4.65 -20.94 8.75
CA PRO A 59 3.57 -20.00 8.44
C PRO A 59 2.63 -19.74 9.62
N ASP A 60 2.44 -20.74 10.49
CA ASP A 60 1.55 -20.64 11.66
C ASP A 60 2.25 -20.11 12.92
N GLN A 61 3.55 -19.80 12.85
CA GLN A 61 4.29 -19.28 14.00
C GLN A 61 4.04 -17.77 14.15
N ALA A 62 3.43 -17.37 15.27
CA ALA A 62 3.20 -15.96 15.59
C ALA A 62 4.52 -15.16 15.63
N ARG A 63 4.49 -13.95 15.06
CA ARG A 63 5.58 -12.97 15.01
C ARG A 63 5.09 -11.62 15.52
N ILE A 64 6.02 -10.73 15.87
CA ILE A 64 5.71 -9.34 16.20
C ILE A 64 5.57 -8.57 14.88
N PRO A 65 4.35 -8.11 14.50
CA PRO A 65 4.13 -7.57 13.16
C PRO A 65 4.74 -6.18 12.91
N ALA A 66 5.29 -5.50 13.93
CA ALA A 66 5.83 -4.14 13.80
C ALA A 66 4.91 -3.24 12.92
N SER A 67 5.47 -2.50 11.95
CA SER A 67 4.67 -1.67 11.05
C SER A 67 3.77 -2.43 10.07
N THR A 68 3.91 -3.75 9.90
CA THR A 68 2.96 -4.52 9.05
C THR A 68 1.56 -4.57 9.65
N PHE A 69 1.43 -4.36 10.97
CA PHE A 69 0.12 -4.24 11.62
C PHE A 69 -0.71 -3.09 11.05
N LYS A 70 -0.08 -2.07 10.46
CA LYS A 70 -0.77 -0.97 9.78
C LYS A 70 -1.66 -1.46 8.63
N ILE A 71 -1.37 -2.61 8.01
CA ILE A 71 -2.25 -3.21 6.98
C ILE A 71 -3.60 -3.60 7.59
N ILE A 72 -3.59 -4.20 8.78
CA ILE A 72 -4.80 -4.57 9.50
C ILE A 72 -5.56 -3.32 9.93
N THR A 73 -4.85 -2.31 10.46
CA THR A 73 -5.46 -1.02 10.82
C THR A 73 -6.09 -0.34 9.61
N ALA A 74 -5.41 -0.33 8.45
CA ALA A 74 -5.94 0.25 7.21
C ALA A 74 -7.20 -0.50 6.73
N TRP A 75 -7.19 -1.83 6.76
CA TRP A 75 -8.35 -2.63 6.43
C TRP A 75 -9.54 -2.36 7.37
N LEU A 76 -9.30 -2.24 8.67
CA LEU A 76 -10.34 -1.89 9.64
C LEU A 76 -10.91 -0.50 9.40
N ALA A 77 -10.06 0.49 9.11
CA ALA A 77 -10.49 1.85 8.77
C ALA A 77 -11.37 1.85 7.51
N ILE A 78 -10.95 1.16 6.45
CA ILE A 78 -11.72 1.02 5.21
C ILE A 78 -13.05 0.30 5.47
N LYS A 79 -13.05 -0.75 6.28
CA LYS A 79 -14.28 -1.50 6.60
C LYS A 79 -15.25 -0.68 7.44
N HIS A 80 -14.74 0.15 8.35
CA HIS A 80 -15.57 0.96 9.25
C HIS A 80 -16.14 2.20 8.56
N TRP A 81 -15.30 2.94 7.83
CA TRP A 81 -15.66 4.23 7.24
C TRP A 81 -15.91 4.20 5.72
N GLY A 82 -15.34 3.24 5.01
CA GLY A 82 -15.30 3.21 3.55
C GLY A 82 -14.12 3.99 2.96
N LEU A 83 -13.80 3.75 1.69
CA LEU A 83 -12.70 4.42 0.97
C LEU A 83 -12.97 5.92 0.72
N GLU A 84 -14.24 6.29 0.61
CA GLU A 84 -14.66 7.66 0.31
C GLU A 84 -14.89 8.52 1.55
N HIS A 85 -14.62 7.99 2.75
CA HIS A 85 -14.77 8.76 3.97
C HIS A 85 -13.84 9.98 3.95
N ARG A 86 -14.36 11.09 4.45
CA ARG A 86 -13.61 12.32 4.70
C ARG A 86 -13.91 12.73 6.12
N PHE A 87 -12.85 12.85 6.91
CA PHE A 87 -12.95 13.50 8.20
C PHE A 87 -13.29 14.98 7.99
N TYR A 88 -13.93 15.57 8.97
CA TYR A 88 -14.28 16.98 8.96
C TYR A 88 -13.96 17.57 10.32
N THR A 89 -13.77 18.89 10.33
CA THR A 89 -13.50 19.69 11.51
C THR A 89 -14.40 20.90 11.43
N ASP A 90 -15.20 21.13 12.47
CA ASP A 90 -16.11 22.27 12.52
C ASP A 90 -15.46 23.45 13.24
N PHE A 91 -15.81 24.65 12.79
CA PHE A 91 -15.34 25.90 13.37
C PHE A 91 -16.53 26.76 13.77
N TYR A 92 -16.52 27.24 15.02
CA TYR A 92 -17.55 28.11 15.57
C TYR A 92 -16.94 29.39 16.11
N LEU A 93 -17.63 30.51 15.97
CA LEU A 93 -17.25 31.77 16.59
C LEU A 93 -18.27 32.12 17.65
N ASP A 94 -17.83 32.33 18.88
CA ASP A 94 -18.73 32.76 19.95
C ASP A 94 -18.99 34.28 19.91
N ALA A 95 -19.91 34.77 20.75
CA ALA A 95 -20.22 36.20 20.89
C ALA A 95 -19.01 37.04 21.34
N TYR A 96 -17.98 36.37 21.81
CA TYR A 96 -16.74 36.89 22.33
C TYR A 96 -15.61 36.79 21.29
N GLN A 97 -15.87 36.47 20.03
CA GLN A 97 -14.81 36.31 19.00
C GLN A 97 -13.71 35.29 19.36
N ASN A 98 -14.02 34.29 20.19
CA ASN A 98 -13.16 33.13 20.33
C ASN A 98 -13.54 32.10 19.25
N LEU A 99 -12.52 31.57 18.58
CA LEU A 99 -12.67 30.51 17.59
C LEU A 99 -12.65 29.16 18.30
N TRP A 100 -13.76 28.44 18.24
CA TRP A 100 -13.89 27.08 18.74
C TRP A 100 -13.67 26.09 17.60
N VAL A 101 -12.73 25.17 17.78
CA VAL A 101 -12.42 24.08 16.86
C VAL A 101 -12.98 22.78 17.43
N LYS A 102 -13.82 22.10 16.64
CA LYS A 102 -14.38 20.80 17.02
C LYS A 102 -13.84 19.72 16.11
N GLY A 103 -13.01 18.85 16.67
CA GLY A 103 -12.42 17.72 15.95
C GLY A 103 -13.35 16.51 15.91
N TYR A 104 -13.30 15.76 14.80
CA TYR A 104 -14.01 14.47 14.68
C TYR A 104 -13.03 13.29 14.46
N GLY A 105 -11.79 13.46 14.90
CA GLY A 105 -10.77 12.41 14.88
C GLY A 105 -10.02 12.24 13.56
N ASP A 106 -9.83 13.33 12.81
CA ASP A 106 -8.98 13.31 11.61
C ASP A 106 -7.54 12.89 11.98
N PRO A 107 -7.06 11.70 11.53
CA PRO A 107 -5.73 11.21 11.86
C PRO A 107 -4.62 11.91 11.06
N PHE A 108 -4.97 12.84 10.16
CA PHE A 108 -4.06 13.55 9.26
C PHE A 108 -4.16 15.08 9.39
N LEU A 109 -4.57 15.60 10.55
CA LEU A 109 -4.58 17.04 10.83
C LEU A 109 -3.18 17.58 11.14
N ILE A 110 -2.38 17.77 10.09
CA ILE A 110 -1.01 18.32 10.15
C ILE A 110 -0.99 19.85 10.00
N SER A 111 0.17 20.46 10.23
CA SER A 111 0.35 21.92 10.15
C SER A 111 -0.12 22.50 8.82
N GLU A 112 0.18 21.83 7.71
CA GLU A 112 -0.19 22.26 6.36
C GLU A 112 -1.71 22.30 6.17
N GLU A 113 -2.44 21.32 6.72
CA GLU A 113 -3.92 21.32 6.70
C GLU A 113 -4.48 22.44 7.58
N ILE A 114 -3.85 22.72 8.73
CA ILE A 114 -4.23 23.84 9.61
C ILE A 114 -4.03 25.18 8.87
N ASP A 115 -2.93 25.35 8.14
CA ASP A 115 -2.67 26.55 7.35
C ASP A 115 -3.72 26.75 6.25
N LEU A 116 -4.16 25.67 5.59
CA LEU A 116 -5.24 25.72 4.60
C LEU A 116 -6.59 26.06 5.26
N MET A 117 -6.88 25.52 6.44
CA MET A 117 -8.08 25.84 7.21
C MET A 117 -8.08 27.32 7.61
N ALA A 118 -6.97 27.85 8.12
CA ALA A 118 -6.83 29.25 8.49
C ALA A 118 -7.03 30.20 7.29
N GLN A 119 -6.43 29.88 6.14
CA GLN A 119 -6.65 30.62 4.89
C GLN A 119 -8.13 30.59 4.46
N THR A 120 -8.77 29.44 4.58
CA THR A 120 -10.19 29.26 4.25
C THR A 120 -11.10 30.07 5.18
N LEU A 121 -10.80 30.11 6.47
CA LEU A 121 -11.53 30.95 7.42
C LEU A 121 -11.32 32.44 7.12
N GLY A 122 -10.10 32.85 6.80
CA GLY A 122 -9.78 34.21 6.36
C GLY A 122 -10.55 34.64 5.11
N SER A 123 -10.61 33.78 4.10
CA SER A 123 -11.36 34.05 2.86
C SER A 123 -12.88 34.11 3.08
N LYS A 124 -13.39 33.45 4.13
CA LYS A 124 -14.79 33.56 4.60
C LYS A 124 -15.04 34.81 5.46
N GLY A 125 -14.04 35.66 5.67
CA GLY A 125 -14.17 36.95 6.35
C GLY A 125 -13.74 36.97 7.82
N LEU A 126 -13.16 35.88 8.35
CA LEU A 126 -12.61 35.88 9.71
C LEU A 126 -11.25 36.59 9.72
N THR A 127 -11.20 37.83 10.20
CA THR A 127 -9.97 38.66 10.20
C THR A 127 -9.35 38.83 11.58
N HIS A 128 -10.11 38.60 12.65
CA HIS A 128 -9.65 38.74 14.02
C HIS A 128 -10.31 37.70 14.92
N ILE A 129 -9.53 37.13 15.84
CA ILE A 129 -9.98 36.25 16.91
C ILE A 129 -9.30 36.68 18.21
N ARG A 130 -10.00 36.55 19.34
CA ARG A 130 -9.44 36.84 20.66
C ARG A 130 -8.75 35.65 21.32
N GLY A 131 -9.08 34.45 20.87
CA GLY A 131 -8.54 33.20 21.38
C GLY A 131 -9.02 32.02 20.56
N VAL A 132 -8.41 30.86 20.85
CA VAL A 132 -8.77 29.57 20.26
C VAL A 132 -9.17 28.62 21.39
N GLY A 133 -10.34 28.01 21.27
CA GLY A 133 -10.79 26.91 22.10
C GLY A 133 -10.85 25.63 21.26
N ILE A 134 -10.54 24.50 21.88
CA ILE A 134 -10.62 23.17 21.26
C ILE A 134 -11.64 22.37 22.07
N ASP A 135 -12.46 21.59 21.40
CA ASP A 135 -13.36 20.67 22.09
C ASP A 135 -12.56 19.65 22.91
N ASP A 136 -13.03 19.39 24.13
CA ASP A 136 -12.47 18.38 25.04
C ASP A 136 -13.30 17.09 25.04
N GLN A 137 -14.22 16.97 24.08
CA GLN A 137 -15.19 15.88 24.01
C GLN A 137 -14.46 14.57 23.71
N HIS A 138 -14.59 13.63 24.66
CA HIS A 138 -14.18 12.23 24.56
C HIS A 138 -15.18 11.41 23.76
#